data_AF-A0A523NNI2-F1
#
_entry.id   AF-A0A523NNI2-F1
#
_cell.length_a   1.000
_cell.length_b   1.000
_cell.length_c   1.000
_cell.angle_alpha   90.00
_cell.angle_beta   90.00
_cell.angle_gamma   90.00
#
_symmetry.space_group_name_H-M   'P 1'
#
loop_
_entity.id
_entity.type
_entity.pdbx_description
1 polymer ?
#
loop_
_entity_poly.entity_id
_entity_poly.type
_entity_poly.pdbx_seq_one_letter_code
_entity_poly.pdbx_strand_id
1 'polypeptide(L)'
;IVDFLIFDREFPRSILYGVNHAERALFRITGTPMGTFNNELERQFGKLSGKLNYSNVSEVMSIGLHEFLDDIQSDLNNLGNAISENFFAIKKLTDSNRSGYHIQ
;
A
#
# COMPACT_ATOMS: atom_id res chain seq x y z
N ILE A 1 17.52 2.92 -18.46
CA ILE A 1 16.59 1.80 -18.13
C ILE A 1 15.98 1.95 -16.74
N VAL A 2 16.76 2.29 -15.70
CA VAL A 2 16.26 2.48 -14.32
C VAL A 2 15.10 3.46 -14.25
N ASP A 3 15.26 4.65 -14.83
CA ASP A 3 14.23 5.69 -14.89
C ASP A 3 12.89 5.17 -15.44
N PHE A 4 12.93 4.44 -16.57
CA PHE A 4 11.78 3.81 -17.19
C PHE A 4 11.12 2.73 -16.30
N LEU A 5 11.91 1.89 -15.62
CA LEU A 5 11.35 0.83 -14.77
C LEU A 5 10.81 1.33 -13.44
N ILE A 6 11.24 2.51 -12.97
CA ILE A 6 10.81 3.05 -11.68
C ILE A 6 9.71 4.10 -11.86
N PHE A 7 9.92 5.08 -12.75
CA PHE A 7 9.16 6.34 -12.78
C PHE A 7 8.22 6.49 -13.98
N ASP A 8 8.15 5.53 -14.89
CA ASP A 8 7.25 5.64 -16.04
C ASP A 8 5.78 5.55 -15.58
N ARG A 9 4.94 6.49 -16.02
CA ARG A 9 3.54 6.59 -15.58
C ARG A 9 2.57 5.78 -16.42
N GLU A 10 3.02 5.29 -17.57
CA GLU A 10 2.19 4.61 -18.57
C GLU A 10 2.60 3.15 -18.76
N PHE A 11 3.80 2.77 -18.33
CA PHE A 11 4.31 1.41 -18.43
C PHE A 11 3.82 0.53 -17.26
N PRO A 12 2.99 -0.50 -17.49
CA PRO A 12 2.36 -1.26 -16.41
C PRO A 12 3.31 -2.03 -15.49
N ARG A 13 4.57 -2.24 -15.91
CA ARG A 13 5.59 -2.90 -15.10
C ARG A 13 6.50 -1.91 -14.37
N SER A 14 6.28 -0.61 -14.51
CA SER A 14 7.00 0.36 -13.68
C SER A 14 6.47 0.33 -12.24
N ILE A 15 7.33 0.67 -11.29
CA ILE A 15 6.95 0.73 -9.88
C ILE A 15 5.91 1.83 -9.66
N LEU A 16 6.13 3.04 -10.20
CA LEU A 16 5.21 4.17 -10.06
C LEU A 16 3.81 3.84 -10.63
N TYR A 17 3.74 3.19 -11.79
CA TYR A 17 2.46 2.77 -12.34
C TYR A 17 1.72 1.83 -11.39
N GLY A 18 2.42 0.79 -10.90
CA GLY A 18 1.85 -0.21 -10.01
C GLY A 18 1.32 0.40 -8.71
N VAL A 19 2.12 1.26 -8.07
CA VAL A 19 1.73 1.94 -6.82
C VAL A 19 0.53 2.86 -7.04
N ASN A 20 0.55 3.70 -8.07
CA ASN A 20 -0.58 4.58 -8.39
C ASN A 20 -1.87 3.78 -8.67
N HIS A 21 -1.75 2.64 -9.34
CA HIS A 21 -2.90 1.79 -9.62
C HIS A 21 -3.46 1.12 -8.37
N ALA A 22 -2.58 0.62 -7.49
CA ALA A 22 -2.95 0.05 -6.20
C ALA A 22 -3.61 1.09 -5.28
N GLU A 23 -3.06 2.31 -5.23
CA GLU A 23 -3.63 3.45 -4.51
C GLU A 23 -5.05 3.72 -5.00
N ARG A 24 -5.25 3.91 -6.31
CA ARG A 24 -6.61 4.12 -6.87
C ARG A 24 -7.56 2.97 -6.54
N ALA A 25 -7.08 1.74 -6.51
CA ALA A 25 -7.91 0.59 -6.14
C ALA A 25 -8.33 0.66 -4.67
N LEU A 26 -7.41 1.01 -3.76
CA LEU A 26 -7.71 1.24 -2.36
C LEU A 26 -8.79 2.30 -2.18
N PHE A 27 -8.63 3.48 -2.78
CA PHE A 27 -9.61 4.57 -2.71
C PHE A 27 -11.00 4.15 -3.23
N ARG A 28 -11.07 3.32 -4.27
CA ARG A 28 -12.34 2.76 -4.76
C ARG A 28 -12.98 1.79 -3.76
N ILE A 29 -12.18 0.99 -3.06
CA ILE A 29 -12.66 0.02 -2.07
C ILE A 29 -13.18 0.75 -0.82
N THR A 30 -12.47 1.77 -0.35
CA THR A 30 -12.82 2.52 0.87
C THR A 30 -13.87 3.60 0.62
N GLY A 31 -14.08 4.01 -0.63
CA GLY A 31 -14.98 5.10 -0.99
C GLY A 31 -14.41 6.49 -0.69
N THR A 32 -13.13 6.59 -0.36
CA THR A 32 -12.46 7.87 -0.09
C THR A 32 -12.21 8.63 -1.41
N PRO A 33 -12.44 9.95 -1.47
CA PRO A 33 -12.07 10.76 -2.63
C PRO A 33 -10.54 10.79 -2.86
N MET A 34 -10.11 10.72 -4.12
CA MET A 34 -8.69 10.86 -4.48
C MET A 34 -8.10 12.17 -3.95
N GLY A 35 -6.87 12.11 -3.44
CA GLY A 35 -6.17 13.27 -2.88
C GLY A 35 -6.56 13.61 -1.43
N THR A 36 -7.44 12.82 -0.82
CA THR A 36 -7.73 12.88 0.63
C THR A 36 -7.28 11.58 1.30
N PHE A 37 -7.39 11.46 2.62
CA PHE A 37 -7.22 10.20 3.33
C PHE A 37 -8.11 10.17 4.56
N ASN A 38 -8.66 9.01 4.87
CA ASN A 38 -9.55 8.75 6.00
C ASN A 38 -8.95 7.76 7.01
N ASN A 39 -7.87 7.07 6.66
CA ASN A 39 -7.18 6.14 7.55
C ASN A 39 -5.65 6.14 7.33
N GLU A 40 -4.94 5.45 8.22
CA GLU A 40 -3.48 5.31 8.17
C GLU A 40 -3.00 4.68 6.86
N LEU A 41 -3.68 3.62 6.41
CA LEU A 41 -3.30 2.87 5.21
C LEU A 41 -3.33 3.76 3.96
N GLU A 42 -4.39 4.54 3.78
CA GLU A 42 -4.51 5.51 2.68
C GLU A 42 -3.43 6.59 2.76
N ARG A 43 -3.10 7.08 3.97
CA ARG A 43 -2.02 8.05 4.14
C ARG A 43 -0.66 7.47 3.75
N GLN A 44 -0.39 6.22 4.10
CA GLN A 44 0.87 5.55 3.74
C GLN A 44 0.98 5.32 2.22
N PHE A 45 -0.12 4.93 1.56
CA PHE A 45 -0.18 4.83 0.11
C PHE A 45 0.14 6.17 -0.56
N GLY A 46 -0.50 7.26 -0.10
CA GLY A 46 -0.24 8.60 -0.61
C GLY A 46 1.20 9.06 -0.39
N LYS A 47 1.84 8.68 0.72
CA LYS A 47 3.25 8.97 0.96
C LYS A 47 4.18 8.24 -0.02
N LEU A 48 3.97 6.94 -0.23
CA LEU A 48 4.79 6.16 -1.17
C LEU A 48 4.58 6.64 -2.61
N SER A 49 3.33 6.88 -2.99
CA SER A 49 2.95 7.47 -4.26
C SER A 49 3.64 8.82 -4.45
N GLY A 50 3.54 9.72 -3.47
CA GLY A 50 4.22 11.02 -3.47
C GLY A 50 5.74 10.89 -3.62
N LYS A 51 6.39 10.04 -2.81
CA LYS A 51 7.83 9.75 -2.89
C LYS A 51 8.22 9.39 -4.32
N LEU A 52 7.57 8.42 -4.94
CA LEU A 52 7.86 7.99 -6.31
C LEU A 52 7.53 9.07 -7.36
N ASN A 53 6.47 9.87 -7.15
CA ASN A 53 6.06 10.92 -8.07
C ASN A 53 7.01 12.12 -8.09
N TYR A 54 7.69 12.40 -6.98
CA TYR A 54 8.58 13.56 -6.83
C TYR A 54 10.07 13.19 -6.87
N SER A 55 10.41 11.91 -6.75
CA SER A 55 11.77 11.43 -6.98
C SER A 55 12.13 11.47 -8.47
N ASN A 56 13.43 11.59 -8.73
CA ASN A 56 14.00 11.52 -10.07
C ASN A 56 15.25 10.64 -10.09
N VAL A 57 15.68 10.25 -11.29
CA VAL A 57 16.84 9.35 -11.44
C VAL A 57 18.12 9.90 -10.82
N SER A 58 18.33 11.23 -10.80
CA SER A 58 19.53 11.83 -10.22
C SER A 58 19.58 11.65 -8.69
N GLU A 59 18.44 11.81 -8.01
CA GLU A 59 18.31 11.52 -6.58
C GLU A 59 18.56 10.04 -6.27
N VAL A 60 17.97 9.14 -7.08
CA VAL A 60 18.18 7.69 -6.94
C VAL A 60 19.66 7.34 -7.07
N MET A 61 20.36 7.91 -8.05
CA MET A 61 21.79 7.66 -8.24
C MET A 61 22.64 8.26 -7.11
N SER A 62 22.20 9.35 -6.47
CA SER A 62 22.89 9.94 -5.33
C SER A 62 22.71 9.12 -4.04
N ILE A 63 21.56 8.47 -3.86
CA ILE A 63 21.29 7.59 -2.70
C ILE A 63 21.95 6.22 -2.92
N GLY A 64 21.97 5.76 -4.16
CA GLY A 64 22.29 4.40 -4.54
C GLY A 64 21.02 3.64 -4.95
N LEU A 65 21.10 2.90 -6.06
CA LEU A 65 19.95 2.21 -6.64
C LEU A 65 19.43 1.11 -5.72
N HIS A 66 20.32 0.34 -5.11
CA HIS A 66 19.92 -0.77 -4.25
C HIS A 66 19.26 -0.27 -2.98
N GLU A 67 19.85 0.74 -2.37
CA GLU A 67 19.36 1.41 -1.18
C GLU A 67 17.97 2.02 -1.42
N PHE A 68 17.79 2.72 -2.54
CA PHE A 68 16.48 3.24 -2.94
C PHE A 68 15.45 2.12 -3.14
N LEU A 69 15.82 1.03 -3.82
CA LEU A 69 14.92 -0.10 -4.06
C LEU A 69 14.59 -0.85 -2.76
N ASP A 70 15.53 -0.98 -1.83
CA ASP A 70 15.30 -1.61 -0.52
C ASP A 70 14.31 -0.80 0.32
N ASP A 71 14.44 0.53 0.30
CA ASP A 71 13.48 1.42 0.95
C ASP A 71 12.08 1.27 0.35
N ILE A 72 11.97 1.23 -0.98
CA ILE A 72 10.67 1.01 -1.66
C ILE A 72 10.09 -0.37 -1.33
N GLN A 73 10.92 -1.42 -1.31
CA GLN A 73 10.48 -2.76 -0.91
C GLN A 73 9.96 -2.79 0.53
N SER A 74 10.65 -2.10 1.45
CA SER A 74 10.22 -1.96 2.84
C SER A 74 8.86 -1.25 2.95
N ASP A 75 8.70 -0.12 2.25
CA ASP A 75 7.43 0.62 2.17
C ASP A 75 6.29 -0.27 1.65
N LEU A 76 6.53 -1.03 0.57
CA LEU A 76 5.56 -1.96 -0.01
C LEU A 76 5.19 -3.11 0.93
N ASN A 77 6.17 -3.68 1.64
CA ASN A 77 5.91 -4.74 2.62
C ASN A 77 5.04 -4.25 3.78
N ASN A 78 5.31 -3.04 4.29
CA ASN A 78 4.50 -2.42 5.32
C ASN A 78 3.06 -2.17 4.85
N LEU A 79 2.88 -1.67 3.63
CA LEU A 79 1.57 -1.51 3.01
C LEU A 79 0.85 -2.86 2.84
N GLY A 80 1.57 -3.90 2.40
CA GLY A 80 1.02 -5.25 2.26
C GLY A 80 0.50 -5.81 3.59
N ASN A 81 1.26 -5.63 4.67
CA ASN A 81 0.83 -6.02 6.02
C ASN A 81 -0.41 -5.23 6.46
N ALA A 82 -0.41 -3.91 6.27
CA ALA A 82 -1.54 -3.08 6.65
C ALA A 82 -2.81 -3.39 5.84
N ILE A 83 -2.68 -3.71 4.54
CA ILE A 83 -3.79 -4.24 3.72
C ILE A 83 -4.33 -5.54 4.32
N SER A 84 -3.43 -6.47 4.66
CA SER A 84 -3.79 -7.76 5.26
C SER A 84 -4.62 -7.56 6.54
N GLU A 85 -4.16 -6.68 7.42
CA GLU A 85 -4.84 -6.36 8.68
C GLU A 85 -6.20 -5.69 8.47
N ASN A 86 -6.32 -4.78 7.51
CA ASN A 86 -7.55 -4.00 7.31
C ASN A 86 -8.64 -4.77 6.53
N PHE A 87 -8.26 -5.64 5.59
CA PHE A 87 -9.21 -6.26 4.67
C PHE A 87 -9.29 -7.79 4.76
N PHE A 88 -8.25 -8.46 5.28
CA PHE A 88 -8.15 -9.92 5.26
C PHE A 88 -8.05 -10.55 6.65
N ALA A 89 -7.79 -9.78 7.71
CA ALA A 89 -7.81 -10.28 9.07
C ALA A 89 -9.23 -10.77 9.42
N ILE A 90 -9.40 -12.09 9.45
CA ILE A 90 -10.62 -12.72 9.94
C ILE A 90 -10.81 -12.27 11.38
N LYS A 91 -11.81 -11.41 11.62
CA LYS A 91 -12.32 -11.17 12.96
C LYS A 91 -12.70 -12.54 13.51
N LYS A 92 -11.89 -13.09 14.42
CA LYS A 92 -12.28 -14.26 15.21
C LYS A 92 -13.56 -13.84 15.92
N LEU A 93 -14.71 -14.21 15.35
CA LEU A 93 -15.97 -14.17 16.05
C LEU A 93 -15.80 -15.18 17.17
N THR A 94 -15.51 -14.65 18.36
CA THR A 94 -15.35 -15.41 19.58
C THR A 94 -16.53 -16.36 19.77
N ASP A 95 -16.26 -17.67 19.81
CA ASP A 95 -17.18 -18.70 20.28
C ASP A 95 -17.46 -18.52 21.78
N SER A 96 -18.25 -17.50 22.14
CA SER A 96 -18.59 -17.18 23.53
C SER A 96 -20.07 -17.32 23.88
N ASN A 97 -20.89 -18.08 23.13
CA ASN A 97 -22.29 -18.26 23.52
C ASN A 97 -22.88 -19.66 23.29
N ARG A 98 -22.20 -20.69 23.82
CA ARG A 98 -22.81 -22.02 24.07
C ARG A 98 -22.85 -22.40 25.55
N SER A 99 -22.93 -21.41 26.44
CA SER A 99 -23.35 -21.64 27.83
C SER A 99 -24.83 -21.30 27.94
N GLY A 100 -25.67 -22.32 28.16
CA GLY A 100 -27.02 -22.10 28.67
C GLY A 100 -28.18 -22.51 27.76
N TYR A 101 -28.30 -23.80 27.42
CA TYR A 101 -29.60 -24.47 27.33
C TYR A 101 -29.45 -25.94 27.73
N HIS A 102 -29.36 -26.19 29.04
CA HIS A 102 -29.78 -27.46 29.61
C HIS A 102 -31.09 -27.18 30.37
N ILE A 103 -32.20 -27.38 29.67
CA ILE A 103 -33.52 -27.51 30.28
C ILE A 103 -33.81 -29.01 30.39
N GLN A 104 -34.26 -29.39 31.59
CA GLN A 104 -34.62 -30.69 32.14
C GLN A 104 -35.00 -31.80 31.16
#